data_AF-A0A2P5FDE4-F1
#
_entry.id   AF-A0A2P5FDE4-F1
#
_cell.length_a   1.000
_cell.length_b   1.000
_cell.length_c   1.000
_cell.angle_alpha   90.00
_cell.angle_beta   90.00
_cell.angle_gamma   90.00
#
_symmetry.space_group_name_H-M   'P 1'
#
loop_
_entity.id
_entity.type
_entity.pdbx_description
1 polymer ?
#
loop_
_entity_poly.entity_id
_entity_poly.type
_entity_poly.pdbx_seq_one_letter_code
_entity_poly.pdbx_strand_id
1 'polypeptide(L)'
;MAAAGFHRGVSPVLVPILVLLLLLIQYGPSQAINQRSANSNNNQIPSCSDMASESQCSRNPKCRWCRSDALDDMCFSKNEASRLPQMVFSCTL
;
A
#
# COMPACT_ATOMS: atom_id res chain seq x y z
N MET A 1 30.47 -49.19 13.94
CA MET A 1 31.33 -48.05 13.59
C MET A 1 30.45 -47.02 12.91
N ALA A 2 30.58 -45.75 13.29
CA ALA A 2 29.57 -44.69 13.13
C ALA A 2 29.28 -44.27 11.68
N ALA A 3 28.02 -43.95 11.40
CA ALA A 3 27.59 -43.20 10.21
C ALA A 3 27.51 -41.71 10.58
N ALA A 4 28.28 -40.87 9.87
CA ALA A 4 28.27 -39.42 10.02
C ALA A 4 27.17 -38.82 9.12
N GLY A 5 26.06 -38.39 9.72
CA GLY A 5 25.02 -37.59 9.06
C GLY A 5 25.12 -36.14 9.52
N PHE A 6 25.83 -35.30 8.76
CA PHE A 6 25.99 -33.87 9.04
C PHE A 6 24.73 -33.12 8.60
N HIS A 7 23.68 -33.14 9.42
CA HIS A 7 22.54 -32.23 9.25
C HIS A 7 23.02 -30.83 9.62
N ARG A 8 23.47 -30.05 8.62
CA ARG A 8 23.77 -28.62 8.73
C ARG A 8 22.56 -27.95 9.39
N GLY A 9 22.77 -27.54 10.64
CA GLY A 9 21.76 -26.90 11.47
C GLY A 9 21.20 -25.67 10.78
N VAL A 10 20.02 -25.81 10.21
CA VAL A 10 19.15 -24.68 9.93
C VAL A 10 18.75 -24.17 11.29
N SER A 11 19.37 -23.06 11.71
CA SER A 11 19.05 -22.40 12.98
C SER A 11 17.52 -22.24 13.08
N PRO A 12 16.88 -22.55 14.22
CA PRO A 12 15.42 -22.55 14.35
C PRO A 12 14.79 -21.18 14.06
N VAL A 13 15.60 -20.11 14.03
CA VAL A 13 15.19 -18.76 13.64
C VAL A 13 15.20 -18.52 12.12
N LEU A 14 15.90 -19.35 11.34
CA LEU A 14 15.96 -19.21 9.87
C LEU A 14 14.63 -19.60 9.23
N VAL A 15 13.94 -20.61 9.77
CA VAL A 15 12.63 -21.06 9.30
C VAL A 15 11.56 -19.96 9.41
N PRO A 16 11.34 -19.31 10.58
CA PRO A 16 10.35 -18.24 10.68
C PRO A 16 10.73 -17.00 9.85
N ILE A 17 12.03 -16.68 9.72
CA ILE A 17 12.49 -15.57 8.85
C ILE A 17 12.17 -15.87 7.38
N LEU A 18 12.45 -17.09 6.92
CA LEU A 18 12.16 -17.52 5.55
C LEU A 18 10.66 -17.50 5.27
N VAL A 19 9.84 -17.97 6.22
CA VAL A 19 8.37 -17.93 6.12
C VAL A 19 7.86 -16.49 6.03
N LEU A 20 8.36 -15.58 6.88
CA LEU A 20 7.99 -14.16 6.85
C LEU A 20 8.33 -13.51 5.49
N LEU A 21 9.50 -13.80 4.93
CA LEU A 21 9.93 -13.31 3.62
C LEU A 21 9.01 -13.79 2.49
N LEU A 22 8.61 -15.07 2.51
CA LEU A 22 7.68 -15.63 1.51
C LEU A 22 6.29 -15.01 1.61
N LEU A 23 5.82 -14.72 2.82
CA LEU A 23 4.56 -14.00 3.02
C LEU A 23 4.63 -12.59 2.41
N LEU A 24 5.70 -11.83 2.63
CA LEU A 24 5.81 -10.49 2.03
C LEU A 24 5.76 -10.49 0.50
N ILE A 25 6.28 -11.55 -0.15
CA ILE A 25 6.24 -11.69 -1.62
C ILE A 25 4.82 -11.99 -2.11
N GLN A 26 4.07 -12.84 -1.38
CA GLN A 26 2.73 -13.26 -1.80
C GLN A 26 1.62 -12.27 -1.40
N TYR A 27 1.81 -11.56 -0.29
CA TYR A 27 0.91 -10.53 0.25
C TYR A 27 1.33 -9.10 -0.17
N GLY A 28 2.31 -8.96 -1.07
CA GLY A 28 2.62 -7.69 -1.72
C GLY A 28 1.39 -7.16 -2.47
N PRO A 29 1.15 -5.83 -2.49
CA PRO A 29 -0.04 -5.27 -3.11
C PRO A 29 -0.06 -5.64 -4.59
N SER A 30 -1.05 -6.44 -4.97
CA SER A 30 -1.35 -6.77 -6.36
C SER A 30 -1.83 -5.48 -7.03
N GLN A 31 -0.91 -4.71 -7.58
CA GLN A 31 -1.22 -3.59 -8.46
C GLN A 31 -1.80 -4.20 -9.74
N ALA A 32 -3.09 -4.54 -9.71
CA ALA A 32 -3.85 -4.86 -10.91
C ALA A 32 -3.94 -3.57 -11.72
N ILE A 33 -2.94 -3.35 -12.58
CA ILE A 33 -2.90 -2.23 -13.53
C ILE A 33 -4.01 -2.46 -14.56
N ASN A 34 -5.23 -2.06 -14.24
CA ASN A 34 -6.32 -1.88 -15.21
C ASN A 34 -6.22 -0.47 -15.77
N GLN A 35 -5.10 -0.18 -16.45
CA GLN A 35 -4.92 1.06 -17.18
C GLN A 35 -5.74 0.99 -18.47
N ARG A 36 -7.05 1.19 -18.32
CA ARG A 36 -7.85 1.76 -19.41
C ARG A 36 -7.36 3.18 -19.61
N SER A 37 -6.31 3.28 -20.42
CA SER A 37 -5.83 4.52 -21.00
C SER A 37 -6.95 5.11 -21.85
N ALA A 38 -7.74 5.99 -21.24
CA ALA A 38 -8.61 6.89 -21.95
C ALA A 38 -7.87 8.22 -22.09
N ASN A 39 -7.34 8.43 -23.28
CA ASN A 39 -6.98 9.71 -23.87
C ASN A 39 -7.88 10.85 -23.35
N SER A 40 -7.32 11.84 -22.65
CA SER A 40 -8.01 13.10 -22.42
C SER A 40 -7.05 14.26 -22.22
N ASN A 41 -6.81 14.96 -23.33
CA ASN A 41 -6.70 16.41 -23.49
C ASN A 41 -6.30 17.26 -22.26
N ASN A 42 -5.23 18.01 -22.47
CA ASN A 42 -4.51 18.96 -21.62
C ASN A 42 -5.40 20.02 -20.92
N ASN A 43 -6.07 19.62 -19.83
CA ASN A 43 -6.45 20.43 -18.67
C ASN A 43 -6.65 19.48 -17.48
N GLN A 44 -5.61 18.69 -17.18
CA GLN A 44 -5.70 17.56 -16.26
C GLN A 44 -5.77 18.07 -14.83
N ILE A 45 -6.96 18.08 -14.25
CA ILE A 45 -7.11 18.11 -12.80
C ILE A 45 -6.31 16.89 -12.30
N PRO A 46 -5.22 17.09 -11.52
CA PRO A 46 -4.40 15.97 -11.07
C PRO A 46 -5.28 14.98 -10.31
N SER A 47 -5.00 13.68 -10.44
CA SER A 47 -5.71 12.67 -9.66
C SER A 47 -5.51 12.98 -8.18
N CYS A 48 -6.48 12.64 -7.32
CA CYS A 48 -6.33 12.86 -5.88
C CYS A 48 -5.04 12.19 -5.37
N SER A 49 -4.72 11.00 -5.88
CA SER A 49 -3.52 10.25 -5.52
C SER A 49 -2.20 10.90 -5.92
N ASP A 50 -2.21 11.86 -6.85
CA ASP A 50 -1.01 12.61 -7.26
C ASP A 50 -0.71 13.77 -6.30
N MET A 51 -1.66 14.10 -5.41
CA MET A 51 -1.53 15.22 -4.47
C MET A 51 -0.90 14.73 -3.16
N ALA A 52 0.38 15.04 -2.97
CA ALA A 52 1.14 14.70 -1.77
C ALA A 52 1.00 15.74 -0.63
N SER A 53 0.13 16.74 -0.78
CA SER A 53 -0.05 17.81 0.21
C SER A 53 -1.52 18.01 0.53
N GLU A 54 -1.84 18.08 1.83
CA GLU A 54 -3.20 18.35 2.33
C GLU A 54 -3.78 19.62 1.70
N SER A 55 -2.99 20.69 1.66
CA SER A 55 -3.40 21.98 1.08
C SER A 55 -3.72 21.92 -0.42
N GLN A 56 -3.19 20.93 -1.16
CA GLN A 56 -3.54 20.70 -2.55
C GLN A 56 -4.76 19.78 -2.66
N CYS A 57 -4.83 18.75 -1.81
CA CYS A 57 -5.94 17.81 -1.71
C CYS A 57 -7.26 18.50 -1.37
N SER A 58 -7.27 19.34 -0.33
CA SER A 58 -8.45 20.05 0.16
C SER A 58 -8.99 21.13 -0.78
N ARG A 59 -8.24 21.51 -1.84
CA ARG A 59 -8.75 22.41 -2.89
C ARG A 59 -9.78 21.73 -3.78
N ASN A 60 -9.76 20.41 -3.85
CA ASN A 60 -10.69 19.63 -4.66
C ASN A 60 -11.73 18.95 -3.77
N PRO A 61 -13.02 19.37 -3.80
CA PRO A 61 -14.06 18.78 -2.96
C PRO A 61 -14.38 17.32 -3.28
N LYS A 62 -13.82 16.77 -4.36
CA LYS A 62 -13.92 15.34 -4.72
C LYS A 62 -12.84 14.48 -4.06
N CYS A 63 -11.81 15.10 -3.50
CA CYS A 63 -10.73 14.43 -2.80
C CYS A 63 -10.92 14.52 -1.28
N ARG A 64 -10.22 13.65 -0.56
CA ARG A 64 -10.18 13.59 0.90
C ARG A 64 -8.74 13.36 1.32
N TRP A 65 -8.26 14.17 2.25
CA TRP A 65 -6.97 13.94 2.88
C TRP A 65 -7.15 12.89 3.96
N CYS A 66 -6.43 11.78 3.86
CA CYS A 66 -6.52 10.68 4.81
C CYS A 66 -5.20 10.52 5.55
N ARG A 67 -5.26 10.70 6.87
CA ARG A 67 -4.15 10.49 7.79
C ARG A 67 -4.09 9.01 8.20
N SER A 68 -2.89 8.45 8.27
CA SER A 68 -2.67 7.10 8.77
C SER A 68 -1.59 7.10 9.85
N ASP A 69 -1.77 6.31 10.91
CA ASP A 69 -0.75 6.14 11.95
C ASP A 69 0.37 5.17 11.51
N ALA A 70 0.10 4.32 10.53
CA ALA A 70 1.00 3.25 10.08
C ALA A 70 1.59 3.50 8.69
N LEU A 71 1.03 4.42 7.92
CA LEU A 71 1.42 4.77 6.55
C LEU A 71 1.52 6.29 6.44
N ASP A 72 2.08 6.79 5.34
CA ASP A 72 2.06 8.22 5.03
C ASP A 72 0.63 8.73 4.86
N ASP A 73 0.47 10.04 5.09
CA ASP A 73 -0.75 10.75 4.80
C ASP A 73 -0.92 10.86 3.29
N MET A 74 -2.11 10.52 2.81
CA MET A 74 -2.38 10.40 1.39
C MET A 74 -3.72 11.02 1.02
N CYS A 75 -3.78 11.56 -0.19
CA CYS A 75 -5.00 12.11 -0.76
C CYS A 75 -5.73 11.04 -1.60
N PHE A 76 -6.98 10.75 -1.24
CA PHE A 76 -7.81 9.77 -1.92
C PHE A 76 -9.05 10.42 -2.52
N SER A 77 -9.63 9.82 -3.56
CA SER A 77 -10.97 10.23 -4.00
C SER A 77 -12.01 9.89 -2.92
N LYS A 78 -13.14 10.61 -2.91
CA LYS A 78 -14.25 10.35 -1.98
C LYS A 78 -14.69 8.87 -1.96
N ASN A 79 -14.69 8.22 -3.12
CA ASN A 79 -15.07 6.82 -3.27
C ASN A 79 -14.04 5.86 -2.68
N GLU A 80 -12.74 6.16 -2.83
CA GLU A 80 -11.66 5.37 -2.26
C GLU A 80 -11.60 5.54 -0.74
N ALA A 81 -11.65 6.79 -0.26
CA ALA A 81 -11.66 7.11 1.16
C ALA A 81 -12.78 6.39 1.92
N SER A 82 -13.97 6.26 1.32
CA SER A 82 -15.10 5.54 1.91
C SER A 82 -14.87 4.03 2.08
N ARG A 83 -13.90 3.45 1.38
CA ARG A 83 -13.57 2.02 1.43
C ARG A 83 -12.38 1.73 2.34
N LEU A 84 -11.67 2.76 2.80
CA LEU A 84 -10.52 2.59 3.68
C LEU A 84 -10.96 2.13 5.07
N PRO A 85 -10.24 1.17 5.70
CA PRO A 85 -10.52 0.78 7.07
C PRO A 85 -10.35 1.98 8.02
N GLN A 86 -11.43 2.40 8.68
CA GLN A 86 -11.45 3.55 9.59
C GLN A 86 -10.50 3.38 10.79
N MET A 87 -10.12 2.15 11.11
CA MET A 87 -9.16 1.82 12.15
C MET A 87 -7.71 2.21 11.79
N VAL A 88 -7.39 2.34 10.51
CA VAL A 88 -6.04 2.71 10.03
C VAL A 88 -6.04 4.13 9.45
N PHE A 89 -7.13 4.53 8.78
CA PHE A 89 -7.22 5.79 8.08
C PHE A 89 -8.29 6.71 8.66
N SER A 90 -7.90 7.94 8.98
CA SER A 90 -8.78 9.03 9.37
C SER A 90 -8.81 10.10 8.28
N CYS A 91 -9.93 10.21 7.56
CA CYS A 91 -10.07 11.12 6.42
C CYS A 91 -10.83 12.40 6.78
N THR A 92 -10.24 13.56 6.47
CA THR A 92 -10.86 14.89 6.61
C THR A 92 -11.38 15.41 5.26
N LEU A 93 -12.34 16.34 5.33
CA LEU A 93 -13.06 16.88 4.19
C LEU A 93 -12.16 17.75 3.29
#